data_AF-A0A2E4YYC4-F1
#
_entry.id   AF-A0A2E4YYC4-F1
#
_cell.length_a   1.000
_cell.length_b   1.000
_cell.length_c   1.000
_cell.angle_alpha   90.00
_cell.angle_beta   90.00
_cell.angle_gamma   90.00
#
_symmetry.space_group_name_H-M   'P 1'
#
loop_
_entity.id
_entity.type
_entity.pdbx_description
1 polymer ?
#
loop_
_entity_poly.entity_id
_entity_poly.type
_entity_poly.pdbx_seq_one_letter_code
_entity_poly.pdbx_strand_id
1 'polypeptide(L)'
;MGEKTMEDGELPTSVVDHAQTTVGGRAGHYLRRLTHVSMCGPPLLFYYGREEVQSALHITAFQLTSIVMIVFLVAEIIRMRMNITVIGQRTYEVEQPSALVWGALSMGSVLLVLADSPELGLPICFAVTFADPVAGELRRAGVSSKNATIGCFVVSLFVWMLCSWSLGTPWLLCLPMAFLTAWSEQLRISKLDDNGSMMIVPLVVVLMLRPWLS
;
A
#
# COMPACT_ATOMS: atom_id res chain seq x y z
N MET A 1 35.83 -40.98 6.51
CA MET A 1 35.96 -39.80 7.38
C MET A 1 36.45 -38.65 6.52
N GLY A 2 35.65 -37.68 6.08
CA GLY A 2 34.23 -37.41 6.27
C GLY A 2 33.73 -36.67 5.03
N GLU A 3 32.49 -36.97 4.69
CA GLU A 3 31.64 -36.27 3.72
C GLU A 3 31.45 -34.83 4.20
N LYS A 4 31.87 -33.85 3.39
CA LYS A 4 31.61 -32.43 3.68
C LYS A 4 30.30 -32.08 2.98
N THR A 5 29.22 -32.23 3.73
CA THR A 5 27.88 -31.75 3.42
C THR A 5 27.94 -30.29 2.99
N MET A 6 27.34 -30.00 1.84
CA MET A 6 27.03 -28.65 1.38
C MET A 6 26.07 -28.04 2.41
N GLU A 7 26.54 -27.08 3.19
CA GLU A 7 25.66 -26.24 4.00
C GLU A 7 24.84 -25.36 3.06
N ASP A 8 23.53 -25.40 3.27
CA ASP A 8 22.50 -24.64 2.60
C ASP A 8 22.86 -23.14 2.62
N GLY A 9 23.29 -22.66 1.46
CA GLY A 9 23.42 -21.24 1.20
C GLY A 9 22.04 -20.60 1.11
N GLU A 10 21.49 -20.20 2.27
CA GLU A 10 20.42 -19.20 2.29
C GLU A 10 20.94 -17.95 1.55
N LEU A 11 20.45 -17.76 0.34
CA LEU A 11 20.61 -16.51 -0.39
C LEU A 11 20.07 -15.38 0.51
N PRO A 12 20.83 -14.29 0.72
CA PRO A 12 20.34 -13.18 1.50
C PRO A 12 19.03 -12.68 0.88
N THR A 13 17.96 -12.66 1.68
CA THR A 13 16.60 -12.22 1.34
C THR A 13 16.50 -10.74 0.90
N SER A 14 17.63 -10.06 0.71
CA SER A 14 17.77 -8.70 0.20
C SER A 14 17.86 -8.60 -1.33
N VAL A 15 17.91 -9.73 -2.06
CA VAL A 15 18.07 -9.75 -3.53
C VAL A 15 16.95 -10.56 -4.23
N VAL A 16 15.77 -10.67 -3.63
CA VAL A 16 14.64 -11.32 -4.32
C VAL A 16 14.02 -10.30 -5.28
N ASP A 17 14.30 -10.44 -6.57
CA ASP A 17 13.55 -9.74 -7.61
C ASP A 17 12.08 -10.19 -7.53
N HIS A 18 11.21 -9.28 -7.09
CA HIS A 18 9.78 -9.57 -7.00
C HIS A 18 9.20 -10.01 -8.34
N ALA A 19 9.78 -9.64 -9.50
CA ALA A 19 9.31 -10.11 -10.80
C ALA A 19 9.61 -11.60 -11.04
N GLN A 20 10.66 -12.17 -10.44
CA GLN A 20 10.95 -13.61 -10.52
C GLN A 20 10.00 -14.44 -9.67
N THR A 21 9.45 -13.86 -8.61
CA THR A 21 8.44 -14.50 -7.76
C THR A 21 7.01 -14.07 -8.09
N THR A 22 6.80 -13.15 -9.04
CA THR A 22 5.47 -12.70 -9.47
C THR A 22 4.89 -13.67 -10.50
N VAL A 23 3.68 -14.16 -10.23
CA VAL A 23 2.93 -15.00 -11.17
C VAL A 23 2.59 -14.18 -12.42
N GLY A 24 2.95 -14.70 -13.59
CA GLY A 24 2.77 -14.02 -14.88
C GLY A 24 3.97 -13.18 -15.34
N GLY A 25 5.11 -13.24 -14.65
CA GLY A 25 6.39 -12.64 -15.08
C GLY A 25 6.27 -11.15 -15.38
N ARG A 26 6.72 -10.71 -16.57
CA ARG A 26 6.67 -9.29 -16.97
C ARG A 26 5.24 -8.75 -17.07
N ALA A 27 4.29 -9.54 -17.57
CA ALA A 27 2.90 -9.10 -17.68
C ALA A 27 2.25 -8.94 -16.30
N GLY A 28 2.48 -9.89 -15.39
CA GLY A 28 2.03 -9.79 -13.99
C GLY A 28 2.63 -8.60 -13.26
N HIS A 29 3.90 -8.30 -13.54
CA HIS A 29 4.57 -7.11 -13.01
C HIS A 29 3.91 -5.80 -13.47
N TYR A 30 3.70 -5.62 -14.79
CA TYR A 30 3.02 -4.42 -15.30
C TYR A 30 1.59 -4.29 -14.77
N LEU A 31 0.87 -5.42 -14.66
CA LEU A 31 -0.45 -5.45 -14.05
C LEU A 31 -0.41 -4.97 -12.60
N ARG A 32 0.54 -5.47 -11.78
CA ARG A 32 0.71 -5.00 -10.40
C ARG A 32 0.93 -3.49 -10.35
N ARG A 33 1.78 -2.93 -11.23
CA ARG A 33 2.05 -1.49 -11.26
C ARG A 33 0.84 -0.67 -11.69
N LEU A 34 0.11 -1.13 -12.71
CA LEU A 34 -1.11 -0.49 -13.14
C LEU A 34 -2.16 -0.49 -12.03
N THR A 35 -2.37 -1.64 -11.38
CA THR A 35 -3.28 -1.76 -10.22
C THR A 35 -2.86 -0.82 -9.11
N HIS A 36 -1.56 -0.71 -8.82
CA HIS A 36 -1.09 0.15 -7.74
C HIS A 36 -1.33 1.62 -8.04
N VAL A 37 -1.02 2.09 -9.26
CA VAL A 37 -1.27 3.49 -9.67
C VAL A 37 -2.77 3.79 -9.75
N SER A 38 -3.62 2.83 -10.17
CA SER A 38 -5.07 3.03 -10.22
C SER A 38 -5.72 3.16 -8.83
N MET A 39 -5.01 2.80 -7.75
CA MET A 39 -5.46 3.03 -6.37
C MET A 39 -5.59 4.50 -5.99
N CYS A 40 -5.18 5.46 -6.82
CA CYS A 40 -5.56 6.86 -6.63
C CYS A 40 -7.07 7.11 -6.89
N GLY A 41 -7.74 6.24 -7.65
CA GLY A 41 -9.15 6.38 -8.01
C GLY A 41 -10.12 6.22 -6.83
N PRO A 42 -10.06 5.12 -6.05
CA PRO A 42 -10.95 4.91 -4.91
C PRO A 42 -11.02 6.08 -3.91
N PRO A 43 -9.91 6.68 -3.43
CA PRO A 43 -10.00 7.81 -2.52
C PRO A 43 -10.60 9.05 -3.19
N LEU A 44 -10.30 9.32 -4.47
CA LEU A 44 -10.93 10.42 -5.22
C LEU A 44 -12.44 10.22 -5.34
N LEU A 45 -12.89 9.01 -5.70
CA LEU A 45 -14.30 8.67 -5.78
C LEU A 45 -14.98 8.78 -4.41
N PHE A 46 -14.30 8.35 -3.35
CA PHE A 46 -14.85 8.39 -1.99
C PHE A 46 -15.02 9.82 -1.45
N TYR A 47 -14.06 10.71 -1.69
CA TYR A 47 -14.13 12.08 -1.18
C TYR A 47 -14.94 13.01 -2.07
N TYR A 48 -14.81 12.89 -3.40
CA TYR A 48 -15.39 13.84 -4.34
C TYR A 48 -16.56 13.28 -5.17
N GLY A 49 -16.78 11.97 -5.18
CA GLY A 49 -17.82 11.30 -5.98
C GLY A 49 -18.99 10.75 -5.16
N ARG A 50 -19.21 11.23 -3.92
CA ARG A 50 -20.19 10.65 -3.00
C ARG A 50 -21.63 10.74 -3.51
N GLU A 51 -21.98 11.88 -4.09
CA GLU A 51 -23.33 12.14 -4.60
C GLU A 51 -23.60 11.29 -5.85
N GLU A 52 -22.61 11.17 -6.72
CA GLU A 52 -22.65 10.33 -7.92
C GLU A 52 -22.81 8.86 -7.54
N VAL A 53 -22.05 8.37 -6.56
CA VAL A 53 -22.19 7.00 -6.04
C VAL A 53 -23.59 6.77 -5.46
N GLN A 54 -24.08 7.69 -4.63
CA GLN A 54 -25.40 7.57 -4.01
C GLN A 54 -26.52 7.58 -5.05
N SER A 55 -26.42 8.43 -6.07
CA SER A 55 -27.41 8.53 -7.14
C SER A 55 -27.42 7.32 -8.07
N ALA A 56 -26.25 6.77 -8.40
CA ALA A 56 -26.11 5.67 -9.35
C ALA A 56 -26.37 4.29 -8.74
N LEU A 57 -25.94 4.07 -7.49
CA LEU A 57 -25.96 2.75 -6.85
C LEU A 57 -26.96 2.66 -5.69
N HIS A 58 -27.60 3.78 -5.30
CA HIS A 58 -28.51 3.87 -4.14
C HIS A 58 -27.89 3.40 -2.81
N ILE A 59 -26.57 3.45 -2.70
CA ILE A 59 -25.80 3.14 -1.50
C ILE A 59 -24.81 4.28 -1.22
N THR A 60 -24.48 4.49 0.06
CA THR A 60 -23.53 5.54 0.43
C THR A 60 -22.10 5.14 0.07
N ALA A 61 -21.21 6.12 -0.09
CA ALA A 61 -19.78 5.87 -0.27
C ALA A 61 -19.17 5.04 0.88
N PHE A 62 -19.71 5.18 2.11
CA PHE A 62 -19.34 4.37 3.28
C PHE A 62 -19.74 2.91 3.11
N GLN A 63 -20.99 2.67 2.68
CA GLN A 63 -21.50 1.32 2.41
C GLN A 63 -20.71 0.67 1.27
N LEU A 64 -20.48 1.39 0.17
CA LEU A 64 -19.68 0.90 -0.96
C LEU A 64 -18.27 0.51 -0.50
N THR A 65 -17.59 1.38 0.24
CA THR A 65 -16.24 1.10 0.77
C THR A 65 -16.23 -0.13 1.66
N SER A 66 -17.21 -0.25 2.58
CA SER A 66 -17.33 -1.39 3.48
C SER A 66 -17.60 -2.70 2.72
N ILE A 67 -18.49 -2.66 1.72
CA ILE A 67 -18.78 -3.81 0.85
C ILE A 67 -17.52 -4.24 0.11
N VAL A 68 -16.78 -3.31 -0.50
CA VAL A 68 -15.52 -3.60 -1.20
C VAL A 68 -14.51 -4.26 -0.26
N MET A 69 -14.32 -3.72 0.95
CA MET A 69 -13.45 -4.32 1.97
C MET A 69 -13.86 -5.76 2.31
N ILE A 70 -15.16 -5.99 2.55
CA ILE A 70 -15.70 -7.32 2.88
C ILE A 70 -15.50 -8.29 1.70
N VAL A 71 -15.75 -7.84 0.46
CA VAL A 71 -15.56 -8.65 -0.74
C VAL A 71 -14.10 -9.08 -0.89
N PHE A 72 -13.14 -8.15 -0.74
CA PHE A 72 -11.72 -8.49 -0.79
C PHE A 72 -11.31 -9.44 0.35
N LEU A 73 -11.82 -9.24 1.56
CA LEU A 73 -11.56 -10.11 2.69
C LEU A 73 -12.10 -11.54 2.46
N VAL A 74 -13.34 -11.68 2.00
CA VAL A 74 -13.96 -12.97 1.70
C VAL A 74 -13.25 -13.67 0.53
N ALA A 75 -12.97 -12.93 -0.55
CA ALA A 75 -12.22 -13.45 -1.68
C ALA A 75 -10.84 -13.97 -1.27
N GLU A 76 -10.16 -13.24 -0.37
CA GLU A 76 -8.87 -13.65 0.16
C GLU A 76 -8.95 -14.93 0.99
N ILE A 77 -9.95 -15.05 1.87
CA ILE A 77 -10.17 -16.26 2.66
C ILE A 77 -10.38 -17.46 1.73
N ILE A 78 -11.19 -17.30 0.67
CA ILE A 78 -11.41 -18.35 -0.33
C ILE A 78 -10.10 -18.70 -1.05
N ARG A 79 -9.36 -17.68 -1.52
CA ARG A 79 -8.10 -17.83 -2.23
C ARG A 79 -7.07 -18.62 -1.41
N MET A 80 -6.89 -18.27 -0.13
CA MET A 80 -5.98 -18.97 0.78
C MET A 80 -6.45 -20.40 1.05
N ARG A 81 -7.75 -20.65 1.20
CA ARG A 81 -8.28 -22.02 1.36
C ARG A 81 -8.05 -22.90 0.14
N MET A 82 -8.03 -22.31 -1.05
CA MET A 82 -7.76 -23.01 -2.30
C MET A 82 -6.26 -23.14 -2.60
N ASN A 83 -5.38 -22.51 -1.82
CA ASN A 83 -3.94 -22.44 -2.06
C ASN A 83 -3.61 -21.99 -3.49
N ILE A 84 -4.28 -20.93 -3.96
CA ILE A 84 -4.04 -20.37 -5.29
C ILE A 84 -3.38 -18.99 -5.20
N THR A 85 -2.56 -18.67 -6.19
CA THR A 85 -2.04 -17.32 -6.45
C THR A 85 -2.53 -16.84 -7.81
N VAL A 86 -2.97 -15.59 -7.89
CA VAL A 86 -3.49 -14.96 -9.11
C VAL A 86 -2.37 -14.20 -9.83
N ILE A 87 -2.51 -13.94 -11.12
CA ILE A 87 -1.55 -13.13 -11.90
C ILE A 87 -1.32 -11.79 -11.20
N GLY A 88 -0.04 -11.41 -11.03
CA GLY A 88 0.37 -10.20 -10.31
C GLY A 88 0.65 -10.38 -8.81
N GLN A 89 0.25 -11.53 -8.23
CA GLN A 89 0.62 -11.93 -6.87
C GLN A 89 1.98 -12.63 -6.84
N ARG A 90 2.61 -12.66 -5.67
CA ARG A 90 3.89 -13.33 -5.43
C ARG A 90 3.67 -14.77 -4.99
N THR A 91 4.59 -15.68 -5.32
CA THR A 91 4.46 -17.12 -5.03
C THR A 91 4.25 -17.44 -3.55
N TYR A 92 4.86 -16.68 -2.65
CA TYR A 92 4.69 -16.85 -1.21
C TYR A 92 3.33 -16.39 -0.68
N GLU A 93 2.54 -15.65 -1.47
CA GLU A 93 1.19 -15.20 -1.06
C GLU A 93 0.18 -16.35 -1.07
N VAL A 94 0.56 -17.56 -1.50
CA VAL A 94 -0.32 -18.74 -1.46
C VAL A 94 -0.87 -19.03 -0.06
N GLU A 95 -0.04 -18.88 0.99
CA GLU A 95 -0.35 -19.25 2.38
C GLU A 95 -0.58 -18.06 3.32
N GLN A 96 -0.47 -16.82 2.84
CA GLN A 96 -0.65 -15.63 3.65
C GLN A 96 -1.51 -14.57 2.96
N PRO A 97 -2.09 -13.61 3.71
CA PRO A 97 -2.84 -12.53 3.11
C PRO A 97 -1.97 -11.72 2.14
N SER A 98 -2.53 -11.45 0.97
CA SER A 98 -1.87 -10.80 -0.16
C SER A 98 -1.80 -9.28 0.01
N ALA A 99 -0.90 -8.67 -0.74
CA ALA A 99 -0.80 -7.21 -0.84
C ALA A 99 -2.13 -6.54 -1.21
N LEU A 100 -2.96 -7.23 -2.00
CA LEU A 100 -4.25 -6.73 -2.46
C LEU A 100 -5.25 -6.57 -1.32
N VAL A 101 -5.41 -7.59 -0.46
CA VAL A 101 -6.33 -7.48 0.68
C VAL A 101 -5.82 -6.48 1.70
N TRP A 102 -4.51 -6.43 1.95
CA TRP A 102 -3.92 -5.46 2.87
C TRP A 102 -4.10 -4.03 2.37
N GLY A 103 -3.90 -3.80 1.07
CA GLY A 103 -4.18 -2.53 0.43
C GLY A 103 -5.65 -2.13 0.55
N ALA A 104 -6.58 -3.04 0.28
CA ALA A 104 -8.02 -2.77 0.38
C ALA A 104 -8.46 -2.45 1.82
N LEU A 105 -8.01 -3.24 2.81
CA LEU A 105 -8.38 -3.06 4.21
C LEU A 105 -7.79 -1.78 4.80
N SER A 106 -6.52 -1.49 4.51
CA SER A 106 -5.85 -0.30 5.02
C SER A 106 -6.39 0.99 4.38
N MET A 107 -6.55 0.99 3.06
CA MET A 107 -7.15 2.14 2.35
C MET A 107 -8.59 2.37 2.78
N GLY A 108 -9.41 1.32 2.83
CA GLY A 108 -10.78 1.44 3.32
C GLY A 108 -10.84 1.99 4.75
N SER A 109 -9.90 1.60 5.61
CA SER A 109 -9.79 2.16 6.97
C SER A 109 -9.46 3.65 6.96
N VAL A 110 -8.52 4.10 6.12
CA VAL A 110 -8.22 5.54 5.95
C VAL A 110 -9.47 6.29 5.53
N LEU A 111 -10.18 5.80 4.50
CA LEU A 111 -11.38 6.45 3.96
C LEU A 111 -12.51 6.54 4.98
N LEU A 112 -12.80 5.45 5.69
CA LEU A 112 -13.90 5.42 6.66
C LEU A 112 -13.60 6.27 7.90
N VAL A 113 -12.35 6.27 8.38
CA VAL A 113 -11.97 6.99 9.61
C VAL A 113 -11.75 8.49 9.36
N LEU A 114 -11.15 8.85 8.23
CA LEU A 114 -10.89 10.24 7.83
C LEU A 114 -11.92 10.72 6.81
N ALA A 115 -13.16 10.27 6.93
CA ALA A 115 -14.17 10.54 5.92
C ALA A 115 -14.46 12.02 5.71
N ASP A 116 -14.37 12.82 6.77
CA ASP A 116 -14.64 14.27 6.69
C ASP A 116 -13.35 15.10 6.62
N SER A 117 -12.20 14.45 6.38
CA SER A 117 -10.89 15.09 6.34
C SER A 117 -10.09 14.63 5.10
N PRO A 118 -10.53 14.98 3.87
CA PRO A 118 -9.81 14.66 2.64
C PRO A 118 -8.36 15.14 2.66
N GLU A 119 -8.09 16.30 3.28
CA GLU A 119 -6.77 16.89 3.45
C GLU A 119 -5.83 16.03 4.31
N LEU A 120 -6.35 15.07 5.07
CA LEU A 120 -5.56 14.09 5.83
C LEU A 120 -5.57 12.70 5.19
N GLY A 121 -6.70 12.28 4.62
CA GLY A 121 -6.84 10.94 4.03
C GLY A 121 -6.18 10.78 2.67
N LEU A 122 -6.38 11.75 1.76
CA LEU A 122 -5.80 11.73 0.41
C LEU A 122 -4.27 11.63 0.43
N PRO A 123 -3.51 12.42 1.21
CA PRO A 123 -2.06 12.31 1.22
C PRO A 123 -1.55 10.95 1.72
N ILE A 124 -2.25 10.29 2.67
CA ILE A 124 -1.90 8.94 3.11
C ILE A 124 -2.06 7.94 1.96
N CYS A 125 -3.22 7.94 1.30
CA CYS A 125 -3.47 7.02 0.18
C CYS A 125 -2.50 7.27 -0.98
N PHE A 126 -2.35 8.53 -1.40
CA PHE A 126 -1.48 8.89 -2.51
C PHE A 126 -0.01 8.62 -2.24
N ALA A 127 0.47 8.84 -1.01
CA ALA A 127 1.86 8.56 -0.67
C ALA A 127 2.20 7.09 -0.94
N VAL A 128 1.35 6.14 -0.55
CA VAL A 128 1.57 4.72 -0.83
C VAL A 128 1.37 4.39 -2.30
N THR A 129 0.33 4.95 -2.93
CA THR A 129 0.05 4.77 -4.37
C THR A 129 1.22 5.17 -5.27
N PHE A 130 2.00 6.18 -4.91
CA PHE A 130 3.13 6.61 -5.73
C PHE A 130 4.50 6.13 -5.21
N ALA A 131 4.68 6.04 -3.90
CA ALA A 131 5.98 5.72 -3.33
C ALA A 131 6.34 4.23 -3.44
N ASP A 132 5.39 3.29 -3.25
CA ASP A 132 5.67 1.85 -3.39
C ASP A 132 6.11 1.47 -4.82
N PRO A 133 5.42 1.90 -5.90
CA PRO A 133 5.87 1.62 -7.26
C PRO A 133 7.28 2.13 -7.52
N VAL A 134 7.60 3.35 -7.06
CA VAL A 134 8.93 3.94 -7.23
C VAL A 134 9.98 3.15 -6.46
N ALA A 135 9.73 2.81 -5.19
CA ALA A 135 10.65 2.00 -4.39
C ALA A 135 10.90 0.63 -5.04
N GLY A 136 9.84 -0.01 -5.51
CA GLY A 136 9.92 -1.28 -6.22
C GLY A 136 10.68 -1.19 -7.54
N GLU A 137 10.49 -0.14 -8.34
CA GLU A 137 11.24 0.07 -9.59
C GLU A 137 12.71 0.40 -9.35
N LEU A 138 13.03 1.18 -8.32
CA LEU A 138 14.41 1.45 -7.94
C LEU A 138 15.14 0.15 -7.58
N ARG A 139 14.53 -0.71 -6.75
CA ARG A 139 15.10 -2.03 -6.40
C ARG A 139 15.34 -2.89 -7.64
N ARG A 140 14.38 -2.90 -8.58
CA ARG A 140 14.53 -3.62 -9.85
C ARG A 140 15.63 -3.07 -10.74
N ALA A 141 15.88 -1.76 -10.70
CA ALA A 141 17.00 -1.14 -11.40
C ALA A 141 18.37 -1.39 -10.75
N GLY A 142 18.44 -2.23 -9.70
CA GLY A 142 19.68 -2.54 -8.98
C GLY A 142 20.06 -1.50 -7.92
N VAL A 143 19.15 -0.57 -7.61
CA VAL A 143 19.37 0.40 -6.53
C VAL A 143 19.27 -0.30 -5.18
N SER A 144 20.20 -0.02 -4.27
CA SER A 144 20.22 -0.62 -2.94
C SER A 144 18.92 -0.35 -2.17
N SER A 145 18.53 -1.26 -1.27
CA SER A 145 17.29 -1.12 -0.49
C SER A 145 17.23 0.20 0.29
N LYS A 146 18.37 0.66 0.81
CA LYS A 146 18.51 1.97 1.48
C LYS A 146 18.16 3.13 0.54
N ASN A 147 18.71 3.12 -0.66
CA ASN A 147 18.46 4.19 -1.63
C ASN A 147 17.03 4.12 -2.19
N ALA A 148 16.46 2.93 -2.34
CA ALA A 148 15.04 2.78 -2.69
C ALA A 148 14.11 3.34 -1.60
N THR A 149 14.47 3.17 -0.32
CA THR A 149 13.74 3.79 0.81
C THR A 149 13.83 5.32 0.75
N ILE A 150 15.00 5.87 0.41
CA ILE A 150 15.15 7.32 0.20
C ILE A 150 14.26 7.79 -0.95
N GLY A 151 14.16 7.02 -2.04
CA GLY A 151 13.21 7.27 -3.12
C GLY A 151 11.77 7.30 -2.64
N CYS A 152 11.36 6.32 -1.82
CA CYS A 152 10.06 6.27 -1.16
C CYS A 152 9.79 7.56 -0.37
N PHE A 153 10.73 7.95 0.49
CA PHE A 153 10.65 9.18 1.29
C PHE A 153 10.48 10.44 0.43
N VAL A 154 11.28 10.60 -0.63
CA VAL A 154 11.22 11.78 -1.50
C VAL A 154 9.87 11.87 -2.20
N VAL A 155 9.35 10.74 -2.70
CA VAL A 155 8.05 10.70 -3.37
C VAL A 155 6.92 10.98 -2.37
N SER A 156 6.95 10.36 -1.19
CA SER A 156 5.97 10.65 -0.14
C SER A 156 6.01 12.13 0.26
N LEU A 157 7.19 12.71 0.47
CA LEU A 157 7.34 14.12 0.82
C LEU A 157 6.74 15.03 -0.27
N PHE A 158 7.02 14.74 -1.53
CA PHE A 158 6.44 15.47 -2.65
C PHE A 158 4.90 15.39 -2.66
N VAL A 159 4.33 14.20 -2.47
CA VAL A 159 2.87 14.00 -2.38
C VAL A 159 2.28 14.81 -1.23
N TRP A 160 2.85 14.72 -0.04
CA TRP A 160 2.37 15.46 1.13
C TRP A 160 2.44 16.98 0.93
N MET A 161 3.54 17.50 0.36
CA MET A 161 3.66 18.92 0.04
C MET A 161 2.65 19.37 -1.02
N LEU A 162 2.39 18.54 -2.03
CA LEU A 162 1.38 18.82 -3.05
C LEU A 162 -0.02 18.89 -2.45
N CYS A 163 -0.36 17.96 -1.55
CA CYS A 163 -1.61 17.99 -0.79
C CYS A 163 -1.68 19.19 0.18
N SER A 164 -0.56 19.58 0.80
CA SER A 164 -0.51 20.80 1.61
C SER A 164 -0.85 22.05 0.81
N TRP A 165 -0.29 22.16 -0.40
CA TRP A 165 -0.55 23.28 -1.29
C TRP A 165 -1.98 23.26 -1.89
N SER A 166 -2.51 22.10 -2.25
CA SER A 166 -3.78 21.98 -2.99
C SER A 166 -5.02 21.73 -2.12
N LEU A 167 -4.87 21.02 -1.00
CA LEU A 167 -5.96 20.60 -0.10
C LEU A 167 -5.92 21.32 1.26
N GLY A 168 -4.85 22.06 1.56
CA GLY A 168 -4.65 22.66 2.87
C GLY A 168 -4.19 21.67 3.95
N THR A 169 -3.61 20.53 3.56
CA THR A 169 -2.98 19.61 4.51
C THR A 169 -1.97 20.37 5.39
N PRO A 170 -2.01 20.24 6.73
CA PRO A 170 -1.06 20.94 7.60
C PRO A 170 0.39 20.65 7.22
N TRP A 171 1.15 21.71 6.93
CA TRP A 171 2.54 21.59 6.44
C TRP A 171 3.45 20.84 7.43
N LEU A 172 3.16 20.95 8.73
CA LEU A 172 3.86 20.24 9.81
C LEU A 172 3.83 18.71 9.65
N LEU A 173 2.82 18.17 8.96
CA LEU A 173 2.70 16.73 8.72
C LEU A 173 3.56 16.25 7.55
N CYS A 174 4.00 17.13 6.65
CA CYS A 174 4.65 16.71 5.41
C CYS A 174 5.92 15.90 5.66
N LEU A 175 6.81 16.41 6.52
CA LEU A 175 8.08 15.74 6.81
C LEU A 175 7.90 14.48 7.68
N PRO A 176 7.18 14.52 8.83
CA PRO A 176 7.00 13.33 9.67
C PRO A 176 6.26 12.20 8.94
N MET A 177 5.21 12.52 8.17
CA MET A 177 4.43 11.49 7.50
C MET A 177 5.19 10.86 6.33
N ALA A 178 5.94 11.65 5.56
CA ALA A 178 6.82 11.10 4.53
C ALA A 178 7.89 10.17 5.12
N PHE A 179 8.46 10.54 6.26
CA PHE A 179 9.39 9.69 6.99
C PHE A 179 8.72 8.39 7.45
N LEU A 180 7.53 8.47 8.08
CA LEU A 180 6.81 7.31 8.57
C LEU A 180 6.39 6.36 7.44
N THR A 181 5.93 6.88 6.30
CA THR A 181 5.61 6.05 5.13
C THR A 181 6.85 5.29 4.65
N ALA A 182 7.98 5.98 4.49
CA ALA A 182 9.23 5.36 4.05
C ALA A 182 9.81 4.37 5.08
N TRP A 183 9.68 4.68 6.38
CA TRP A 183 10.09 3.77 7.45
C TRP A 183 9.19 2.53 7.51
N SER A 184 7.89 2.70 7.29
CA SER A 184 6.91 1.60 7.33
C SER A 184 7.11 0.59 6.20
N GLU A 185 7.65 1.02 5.05
CA GLU A 185 8.08 0.15 3.96
C GLU A 185 9.12 -0.88 4.42
N GLN A 186 9.95 -0.53 5.40
CA GLN A 186 11.00 -1.42 5.92
C GLN A 186 10.50 -2.40 6.98
N LEU A 187 9.26 -2.23 7.47
CA LEU A 187 8.72 -3.07 8.53
C LEU A 187 8.43 -4.48 8.00
N ARG A 188 9.25 -5.44 8.44
CA ARG A 188 9.05 -6.86 8.14
C ARG A 188 8.21 -7.52 9.23
N ILE A 189 6.89 -7.31 9.18
CA ILE A 189 5.94 -7.96 10.07
C ILE A 189 5.39 -9.22 9.38
N SER A 190 5.47 -10.37 10.06
CA SER A 190 4.96 -11.63 9.51
C SER A 190 3.50 -11.50 9.10
N LYS A 191 3.18 -11.89 7.87
CA LYS A 191 1.84 -11.86 7.27
C LYS A 191 1.21 -10.48 7.05
N LEU A 192 1.93 -9.38 7.30
CA LEU A 192 1.51 -8.02 6.94
C LEU A 192 2.32 -7.55 5.73
N ASP A 193 1.61 -7.08 4.70
CA ASP A 193 2.24 -6.50 3.51
C ASP A 193 2.66 -5.05 3.75
N ASP A 194 3.69 -4.60 3.03
CA ASP A 194 4.25 -3.24 3.07
C ASP A 194 3.19 -2.19 2.74
N ASN A 195 2.30 -2.44 1.78
CA ASN A 195 1.21 -1.52 1.46
C ASN A 195 0.29 -1.26 2.65
N GLY A 196 0.03 -2.30 3.46
CA GLY A 196 -0.79 -2.20 4.66
C GLY A 196 -0.12 -1.35 5.73
N SER A 197 1.15 -1.62 6.05
CA SER A 197 1.90 -0.87 7.07
C SER A 197 2.08 0.59 6.68
N MET A 198 2.40 0.86 5.40
CA MET A 198 2.63 2.20 4.86
C MET A 198 1.39 3.11 4.89
N MET A 199 0.17 2.56 5.03
CA MET A 199 -1.05 3.33 5.24
C MET A 199 -1.47 3.37 6.72
N ILE A 200 -1.45 2.23 7.41
CA ILE A 200 -1.94 2.14 8.80
C ILE A 200 -1.05 2.93 9.77
N VAL A 201 0.27 2.88 9.62
CA VAL A 201 1.18 3.59 10.52
C VAL A 201 0.98 5.11 10.41
N PRO A 202 1.00 5.75 9.22
CA PRO A 202 0.65 7.17 9.10
C PRO A 202 -0.76 7.49 9.58
N LEU A 203 -1.75 6.64 9.29
CA LEU A 203 -3.12 6.83 9.77
C LEU A 203 -3.18 6.94 11.29
N VAL A 204 -2.58 6.00 12.01
CA VAL A 204 -2.58 5.99 13.48
C VAL A 204 -1.92 7.27 14.02
N VAL A 205 -0.78 7.68 13.46
CA VAL A 205 -0.10 8.90 13.94
C VAL A 205 -0.91 10.16 13.61
N VAL A 206 -1.51 10.24 12.43
CA VAL A 206 -2.42 11.35 12.09
C VAL A 206 -3.57 11.43 13.07
N LEU A 207 -4.17 10.31 13.47
CA LEU A 207 -5.26 10.31 14.46
C LEU A 207 -4.81 10.79 15.84
N MET A 208 -3.58 10.44 16.25
CA MET A 208 -2.99 10.94 17.50
C MET A 208 -2.70 12.44 17.45
N LEU A 209 -2.31 12.94 16.28
CA LEU A 209 -2.00 14.36 16.07
C LEU A 209 -3.24 15.21 15.80
N ARG A 210 -4.33 14.62 15.29
CA ARG A 210 -5.56 15.32 14.88
C ARG A 210 -6.10 16.32 15.91
N PRO A 211 -6.16 16.03 17.22
CA PRO A 211 -6.63 16.99 18.22
C PRO A 211 -5.78 18.26 18.36
N TRP A 212 -4.57 18.27 17.81
CA TRP A 212 -3.59 19.35 17.91
C TRP A 212 -3.44 20.15 16.61
N LEU A 213 -4.14 19.75 15.55
CA LEU A 213 -4.06 20.39 14.22
C LEU A 213 -5.09 21.52 14.04
N SER A 214 -5.75 21.92 15.14
CA SER A 214 -6.71 23.03 15.22
C SER A 214 -6.04 24.40 15.28
#